data_AF-A0A832MF90-F1
#
_entry.id   AF-A0A832MF90-F1
#
_cell.length_a   1.000
_cell.length_b   1.000
_cell.length_c   1.000
_cell.angle_alpha   90.00
_cell.angle_beta   90.00
_cell.angle_gamma   90.00
#
_symmetry.space_group_name_H-M   'P 1'
#
loop_
_entity.id
_entity.type
_entity.pdbx_description
1 polymer ?
#
loop_
_entity_poly.entity_id
_entity_poly.type
_entity_poly.pdbx_seq_one_letter_code
_entity_poly.pdbx_strand_id
1 'polypeptide(L)'
;MKYLDMLLNAVGLLMWLNWRSFKAIPPPSALSLASLIRPAERKRTRHLVFVGALPALLGLRALFYYQIGPPMDWTPQLSLGAVVLSFRGSSFWQMLAFSVLSWGLWMAVFYFCLLLLAAINYRAPDTDPWLKLSRLHLGRVAFWPPYIQLLLPYFAGLILWPPAHAILQRCNMAPAVTNLQLFKQSAIMGISFLLSWQYLLIPLLTLYFLNTYIYFGSSTFWAFVNNSGRNLLAPLRWLRVGRIDLAAPLMLALVVAGSIWLSRTMHRFF
;
A
#
# COMPACT_ATOMS: atom_id res chain seq x y z
N MET A 1 21.04 5.36 -3.26
CA MET A 1 20.16 4.33 -3.84
C MET A 1 18.78 4.22 -3.20
N LYS A 2 18.62 4.27 -1.86
CA LYS A 2 17.29 4.16 -1.20
C LYS A 2 16.25 5.21 -1.63
N TYR A 3 16.63 6.48 -1.76
CA TYR A 3 15.72 7.54 -2.24
C TYR A 3 15.28 7.34 -3.69
N LEU A 4 16.20 6.90 -4.55
CA LEU A 4 15.91 6.61 -5.95
C LEU A 4 14.95 5.41 -6.08
N ASP A 5 15.15 4.37 -5.29
CA ASP A 5 14.21 3.24 -5.16
C ASP A 5 12.81 3.73 -4.74
N MET A 6 12.73 4.53 -3.67
CA MET A 6 11.47 5.13 -3.22
C MET A 6 10.76 5.95 -4.31
N LEU A 7 11.49 6.80 -5.02
CA LEU A 7 10.94 7.64 -6.09
C LEU A 7 10.43 6.78 -7.25
N LEU A 8 11.20 5.78 -7.68
CA LEU A 8 10.80 4.88 -8.77
C LEU A 8 9.57 4.04 -8.38
N ASN A 9 9.47 3.59 -7.13
CA ASN A 9 8.28 2.91 -6.64
C ASN A 9 7.06 3.83 -6.63
N ALA A 10 7.22 5.08 -6.18
CA ALA A 10 6.16 6.08 -6.19
C ALA A 10 5.66 6.39 -7.61
N VAL A 11 6.59 6.57 -8.58
CA VAL A 11 6.26 6.77 -10.00
C VAL A 11 5.51 5.55 -10.56
N GLY A 12 6.00 4.33 -10.29
CA GLY A 12 5.33 3.11 -10.72
C GLY A 12 3.92 2.97 -10.13
N LEU A 13 3.74 3.35 -8.87
CA LEU A 13 2.44 3.37 -8.21
C LEU A 13 1.50 4.42 -8.84
N LEU A 14 1.98 5.62 -9.14
CA LEU A 14 1.20 6.64 -9.85
C LEU A 14 0.80 6.19 -11.26
N MET A 15 1.69 5.53 -11.98
CA MET A 15 1.38 4.94 -13.29
C MET A 15 0.28 3.88 -13.17
N TRP A 16 0.36 3.01 -12.17
CA TRP A 16 -0.66 2.00 -11.88
C TRP A 16 -2.03 2.61 -11.55
N LEU A 17 -2.04 3.65 -10.70
CA LEU A 17 -3.26 4.37 -10.33
C LEU A 17 -3.90 5.03 -11.54
N ASN A 18 -3.11 5.74 -12.35
CA ASN A 18 -3.60 6.36 -13.58
C ASN A 18 -4.21 5.32 -14.50
N TRP A 19 -3.52 4.19 -14.71
CA TRP A 19 -4.02 3.09 -15.53
C TRP A 19 -5.39 2.55 -15.06
N ARG A 20 -5.55 2.31 -13.75
CA ARG A 20 -6.80 1.79 -13.17
C ARG A 20 -7.93 2.83 -13.20
N SER A 21 -7.63 4.11 -12.99
CA SER A 21 -8.63 5.18 -12.99
C SER A 21 -9.28 5.38 -14.37
N PHE A 22 -8.61 5.05 -15.47
CA PHE A 22 -9.21 5.12 -16.81
C PHE A 22 -10.37 4.13 -17.01
N LYS A 23 -10.48 3.06 -16.19
CA LYS A 23 -11.61 2.11 -16.24
C LYS A 23 -12.87 2.64 -15.54
N ALA A 24 -12.75 3.69 -14.72
CA ALA A 24 -13.83 4.19 -13.86
C ALA A 24 -14.69 5.29 -14.49
N ILE A 25 -14.41 5.72 -15.72
CA ILE A 25 -15.24 6.71 -16.42
C ILE A 25 -16.42 5.97 -17.07
N PRO A 26 -17.66 6.16 -16.60
CA PRO A 26 -18.81 5.53 -17.25
C PRO A 26 -18.91 5.98 -18.71
N PRO A 27 -19.40 5.12 -19.63
CA PRO A 27 -19.71 5.56 -20.97
C PRO A 27 -20.71 6.72 -20.89
N PRO A 28 -20.53 7.80 -21.67
CA PRO A 28 -21.51 8.87 -21.71
C PRO A 28 -22.87 8.29 -22.10
N SER A 29 -23.91 8.64 -21.34
CA SER A 29 -25.29 8.23 -21.61
C SER A 29 -25.67 8.61 -23.04
N ALA A 30 -26.07 7.62 -23.84
CA ALA A 30 -26.39 7.75 -25.25
C ALA A 30 -27.70 8.51 -25.51
N LEU A 31 -27.72 9.81 -25.22
CA LEU A 31 -28.89 10.68 -25.48
C LEU A 31 -28.57 11.93 -26.30
N SER A 32 -27.37 12.06 -26.88
CA SER A 32 -27.06 13.19 -27.74
C SER A 32 -26.27 12.76 -28.99
N LEU A 33 -26.81 13.07 -30.17
CA LEU A 33 -26.18 12.83 -31.48
C LEU A 33 -24.78 13.48 -31.61
N ALA A 34 -24.50 14.52 -30.81
CA ALA A 34 -23.16 15.13 -30.70
C ALA A 34 -22.11 14.18 -30.10
N SER A 35 -22.52 13.12 -29.40
CA SER A 35 -21.61 12.11 -28.83
C SER A 35 -21.13 11.06 -29.83
N LEU A 36 -21.78 10.94 -31.01
CA LEU A 36 -21.36 10.02 -32.09
C LEU A 36 -20.17 10.55 -32.91
N ILE A 37 -19.88 11.85 -32.88
CA ILE A 37 -18.83 12.47 -33.70
C ILE A 37 -17.49 12.55 -32.94
N ARG A 38 -17.43 12.16 -31.66
CA ARG A 38 -16.19 12.26 -30.88
C ARG A 38 -15.23 11.13 -31.27
N PRO A 39 -13.99 11.42 -31.74
CA PRO A 39 -13.03 10.39 -32.10
C PRO A 39 -12.77 9.43 -30.93
N ALA A 40 -13.08 8.16 -31.12
CA ALA A 40 -12.96 7.10 -30.11
C ALA A 40 -11.49 6.73 -29.79
N GLU A 41 -10.53 7.29 -30.54
CA GLU A 41 -9.15 6.80 -30.60
C GLU A 41 -8.24 7.28 -29.46
N ARG A 42 -8.54 8.42 -28.83
CA ARG A 42 -7.61 9.04 -27.86
C ARG A 42 -7.52 8.30 -26.50
N LYS A 43 -8.51 7.47 -26.16
CA LYS A 43 -8.59 6.77 -24.87
C LYS A 43 -7.83 5.44 -24.87
N ARG A 44 -7.86 4.68 -25.97
CA ARG A 44 -7.25 3.34 -26.06
C ARG A 44 -5.72 3.42 -26.09
N THR A 45 -5.16 4.40 -26.79
CA THR A 45 -3.70 4.58 -26.90
C THR A 45 -3.07 4.96 -25.56
N ARG A 46 -3.72 5.84 -24.77
CA ARG A 46 -3.21 6.23 -23.44
C ARG A 46 -3.19 5.05 -22.45
N HIS A 47 -4.21 4.19 -22.47
CA HIS A 47 -4.24 2.99 -21.64
C HIS A 47 -3.07 2.04 -21.96
N LEU A 48 -2.75 1.83 -23.25
CA LEU A 48 -1.64 0.99 -23.67
C LEU A 48 -0.27 1.58 -23.27
N VAL A 49 -0.11 2.91 -23.32
CA VAL A 49 1.11 3.58 -22.87
C VAL A 49 1.38 3.31 -21.39
N PHE A 50 0.38 3.37 -20.51
CA PHE A 50 0.59 3.07 -19.08
C PHE A 50 0.85 1.59 -18.80
N VAL A 51 0.23 0.68 -19.57
CA VAL A 51 0.49 -0.76 -19.47
C VAL A 51 1.90 -1.12 -19.91
N GLY A 52 2.42 -0.49 -20.97
CA GLY A 52 3.80 -0.68 -21.43
C GLY A 52 4.84 0.06 -20.60
N ALA A 53 4.48 1.21 -20.04
CA ALA A 53 5.41 2.04 -19.25
C ALA A 53 5.81 1.38 -17.94
N LEU A 54 4.92 0.63 -17.28
CA LEU A 54 5.23 -0.06 -16.02
C LEU A 54 6.33 -1.13 -16.17
N PRO A 55 6.21 -2.13 -17.07
CA PRO A 55 7.28 -3.11 -17.28
C PRO A 55 8.54 -2.46 -17.84
N ALA A 56 8.43 -1.42 -18.68
CA ALA A 56 9.59 -0.66 -19.14
C ALA A 56 10.32 0.03 -17.97
N LEU A 57 9.57 0.67 -17.06
CA LEU A 57 10.14 1.30 -15.86
C LEU A 57 10.85 0.28 -14.97
N LEU A 58 10.22 -0.88 -14.72
CA LEU A 58 10.81 -1.94 -13.90
C LEU A 58 12.05 -2.57 -14.56
N GLY A 59 12.03 -2.76 -15.88
CA GLY A 59 13.16 -3.28 -16.66
C GLY A 59 14.33 -2.30 -16.72
N LEU A 60 14.07 -1.02 -17.03
CA LEU A 60 15.08 0.04 -17.03
C LEU A 60 15.70 0.21 -15.65
N ARG A 61 14.89 0.14 -14.59
CA ARG A 61 15.36 0.16 -13.21
C ARG A 61 16.29 -1.01 -12.91
N ALA A 62 15.94 -2.22 -13.32
CA ALA A 62 16.79 -3.40 -13.15
C ALA A 62 18.12 -3.26 -13.89
N LEU A 63 18.10 -2.73 -15.12
CA LEU A 63 19.31 -2.43 -15.89
C LEU A 63 20.19 -1.39 -15.19
N PHE A 64 19.59 -0.31 -14.69
CA PHE A 64 20.30 0.74 -13.96
C PHE A 64 21.01 0.18 -12.72
N TYR A 65 20.32 -0.64 -11.93
CA TYR A 65 20.95 -1.28 -10.76
C TYR A 65 22.00 -2.32 -11.13
N TYR A 66 21.82 -3.04 -12.22
CA TYR A 66 22.83 -3.99 -12.70
C TYR A 66 24.11 -3.29 -13.16
N GLN A 67 24.00 -2.13 -13.82
CA GLN A 67 25.17 -1.39 -14.32
C GLN A 67 25.90 -0.62 -13.22
N ILE A 68 25.17 -0.02 -12.29
CA ILE A 68 25.73 0.89 -11.27
C ILE A 68 25.90 0.22 -9.91
N GLY A 69 25.21 -0.90 -9.66
CA GLY A 69 25.28 -1.64 -8.41
C GLY A 69 26.67 -2.24 -8.12
N PRO A 70 27.27 -3.02 -9.03
CA PRO A 70 28.59 -3.62 -8.82
C PRO A 70 29.71 -2.60 -8.60
N PRO A 71 29.81 -1.50 -9.37
CA PRO A 71 30.84 -0.47 -9.13
C PRO A 71 30.74 0.25 -7.78
N MET A 72 29.59 0.19 -7.11
CA MET A 72 29.35 0.86 -5.83
C MET A 72 29.26 -0.10 -4.64
N ASP A 73 29.64 -1.38 -4.82
CA ASP A 73 29.51 -2.45 -3.83
C ASP A 73 28.14 -2.50 -3.14
N TRP A 74 27.09 -2.09 -3.87
CA TRP A 74 25.77 -1.93 -3.30
C TRP A 74 25.02 -3.27 -3.33
N THR A 75 24.61 -3.75 -2.15
CA THR A 75 23.77 -4.94 -2.00
C THR A 75 22.31 -4.53 -1.73
N PRO A 76 21.39 -4.75 -2.69
CA PRO A 76 19.98 -4.47 -2.45
C PRO A 76 19.45 -5.38 -1.35
N GLN A 77 18.80 -4.79 -0.36
CA GLN A 77 18.13 -5.48 0.74
C GLN A 77 16.66 -5.12 0.74
N LEU A 78 15.78 -6.13 0.79
CA LEU A 78 14.34 -5.96 0.93
C LEU A 78 13.90 -6.48 2.30
N SER A 79 13.51 -5.56 3.17
CA SER A 79 12.96 -5.88 4.48
C SER A 79 11.47 -6.17 4.36
N LEU A 80 11.07 -7.43 4.54
CA LEU A 80 9.67 -7.88 4.56
C LEU A 80 9.09 -7.86 5.98
N GLY A 81 9.62 -7.00 6.86
CA GLY A 81 9.35 -7.01 8.29
C GLY A 81 10.33 -7.90 9.04
N ALA A 82 10.07 -9.21 9.10
CA ALA A 82 10.92 -10.15 9.84
C ALA A 82 12.00 -10.82 8.99
N VAL A 83 11.83 -10.87 7.67
CA VAL A 83 12.79 -11.49 6.75
C VAL A 83 13.46 -10.40 5.92
N VAL A 84 14.79 -10.36 5.94
CA VAL A 84 15.58 -9.49 5.07
C VAL A 84 16.10 -10.34 3.91
N LEU A 85 15.65 -10.03 2.71
CA LEU A 85 16.16 -10.65 1.49
C LEU A 85 17.30 -9.81 0.94
N SER A 86 18.48 -10.41 0.84
CA SER A 86 19.66 -9.79 0.23
C SER A 86 19.81 -10.28 -1.20
N PHE A 87 19.89 -9.34 -2.14
CA PHE A 87 20.05 -9.62 -3.57
C PHE A 87 21.50 -9.34 -3.98
N ARG A 88 22.03 -10.10 -4.93
CA ARG A 88 23.41 -9.95 -5.42
C ARG A 88 23.46 -8.93 -6.56
N GLY A 89 24.32 -7.92 -6.40
CA GLY A 89 24.64 -6.86 -7.37
C GLY A 89 24.89 -7.32 -8.81
N SER A 90 25.49 -8.50 -8.97
CA SER A 90 26.11 -8.97 -10.21
C SER A 90 25.19 -9.75 -11.15
N SER A 91 23.92 -9.95 -10.80
CA SER A 91 22.98 -10.70 -11.64
C SER A 91 21.78 -9.85 -12.03
N PHE A 92 21.57 -9.67 -13.34
CA PHE A 92 20.44 -8.93 -13.89
C PHE A 92 19.09 -9.49 -13.40
N TRP A 93 18.93 -10.82 -13.37
CA TRP A 93 17.68 -11.46 -12.94
C TRP A 93 17.37 -11.20 -11.46
N GLN A 94 18.39 -11.10 -10.61
CA GLN A 94 18.21 -10.74 -9.21
C GLN A 94 17.84 -9.26 -9.05
N MET A 95 18.39 -8.37 -9.90
CA MET A 95 18.00 -6.95 -9.93
C MET A 95 16.57 -6.75 -10.43
N LEU A 96 16.14 -7.56 -11.41
CA LEU A 96 14.76 -7.56 -11.89
C LEU A 96 13.80 -8.06 -10.80
N ALA A 97 14.13 -9.18 -10.14
CA ALA A 97 13.36 -9.69 -9.02
C ALA A 97 13.26 -8.68 -7.87
N PHE A 98 14.37 -8.03 -7.51
CA PHE A 98 14.37 -6.94 -6.52
C PHE A 98 13.44 -5.80 -6.94
N SER A 99 13.51 -5.35 -8.21
CA SER A 99 12.69 -4.24 -8.70
C SER A 99 11.20 -4.57 -8.68
N VAL A 100 10.83 -5.79 -9.10
CA VAL A 100 9.44 -6.27 -9.08
C VAL A 100 8.94 -6.46 -7.64
N LEU A 101 9.72 -7.08 -6.76
CA LEU A 101 9.34 -7.32 -5.36
C LEU A 101 9.24 -6.03 -4.55
N SER A 102 10.19 -5.09 -4.72
CA SER A 102 10.16 -3.78 -4.06
C SER A 102 8.92 -2.98 -4.47
N TRP A 103 8.64 -2.91 -5.78
CA TRP A 103 7.42 -2.25 -6.27
C TRP A 103 6.14 -2.98 -5.84
N GLY A 104 6.13 -4.32 -5.87
CA GLY A 104 5.00 -5.13 -5.44
C GLY A 104 4.66 -4.95 -3.96
N LEU A 105 5.68 -4.78 -3.10
CA LEU A 105 5.50 -4.48 -1.68
C LEU A 105 4.87 -3.10 -1.49
N TRP A 106 5.37 -2.08 -2.19
CA TRP A 106 4.74 -0.74 -2.19
C TRP A 106 3.28 -0.78 -2.63
N MET A 107 2.98 -1.55 -3.68
CA MET A 107 1.62 -1.75 -4.14
C MET A 107 0.77 -2.46 -3.09
N ALA A 108 1.27 -3.53 -2.46
CA ALA A 108 0.56 -4.26 -1.41
C ALA A 108 0.24 -3.36 -0.21
N VAL A 109 1.22 -2.60 0.29
CA VAL A 109 1.04 -1.62 1.38
C VAL A 109 -0.04 -0.61 1.01
N PHE A 110 0.01 -0.06 -0.20
CA PHE A 110 -1.00 0.88 -0.67
C PHE A 110 -2.41 0.27 -0.67
N TYR A 111 -2.57 -0.95 -1.18
CA TYR A 111 -3.88 -1.64 -1.18
C TYR A 111 -4.35 -2.01 0.23
N PHE A 112 -3.44 -2.39 1.14
CA PHE A 112 -3.78 -2.62 2.55
C PHE A 112 -4.25 -1.33 3.23
N CYS A 113 -3.64 -0.20 2.92
CA CYS A 113 -4.11 1.11 3.37
C CYS A 113 -5.51 1.43 2.82
N LEU A 114 -5.78 1.16 1.54
CA LEU A 114 -7.12 1.33 0.99
C LEU A 114 -8.17 0.43 1.69
N LEU A 115 -7.82 -0.83 1.98
CA LEU A 115 -8.68 -1.76 2.72
C LEU A 115 -9.02 -1.20 4.11
N LEU A 116 -8.03 -0.70 4.84
CA LEU A 116 -8.25 -0.08 6.14
C LEU A 116 -9.21 1.11 6.02
N LEU A 117 -9.01 1.97 5.02
CA LEU A 117 -9.85 3.13 4.80
C LEU A 117 -11.30 2.75 4.47
N ALA A 118 -11.50 1.71 3.66
CA ALA A 118 -12.81 1.18 3.34
C ALA A 118 -13.49 0.54 4.57
N ALA A 119 -12.73 -0.16 5.41
CA ALA A 119 -13.23 -0.77 6.64
C ALA A 119 -13.66 0.29 7.68
N ILE A 120 -12.85 1.34 7.89
CA ILE A 120 -13.17 2.44 8.82
C ILE A 120 -14.43 3.18 8.38
N ASN A 121 -14.57 3.42 7.07
CA ASN A 121 -15.69 4.16 6.49
C ASN A 121 -16.74 3.23 5.88
N TYR A 122 -16.89 2.00 6.39
CA TYR A 122 -17.80 1.00 5.84
C TYR A 122 -19.26 1.50 5.79
N ARG A 123 -19.69 2.23 6.82
CA ARG A 123 -21.06 2.78 6.94
C ARG A 123 -21.24 4.15 6.27
N ALA A 124 -20.18 4.75 5.73
CA ALA A 124 -20.26 6.07 5.12
C ALA A 124 -20.83 5.97 3.68
N PRO A 125 -21.73 6.90 3.29
CA PRO A 125 -22.26 6.96 1.94
C PRO A 125 -21.18 7.34 0.91
N ASP A 126 -21.36 6.93 -0.34
CA ASP A 126 -20.44 7.18 -1.48
C ASP A 126 -20.41 8.65 -1.96
N THR A 127 -20.82 9.60 -1.12
CA THR A 127 -20.80 11.04 -1.45
C THR A 127 -19.39 11.60 -1.49
N ASP A 128 -18.47 11.03 -0.72
CA ASP A 128 -17.09 11.49 -0.63
C ASP A 128 -16.24 10.98 -1.82
N PRO A 129 -15.62 11.86 -2.63
CA PRO A 129 -14.90 11.46 -3.84
C PRO A 129 -13.67 10.59 -3.54
N TRP A 130 -13.01 10.82 -2.40
CA TRP A 130 -11.83 10.04 -1.97
C TRP A 130 -12.20 8.62 -1.55
N LEU A 131 -13.33 8.46 -0.87
CA LEU A 131 -13.86 7.14 -0.49
C LEU A 131 -14.37 6.38 -1.72
N LYS A 132 -15.02 7.08 -2.64
CA LYS A 132 -15.43 6.50 -3.92
C LYS A 132 -14.22 5.99 -4.71
N LEU A 133 -13.14 6.77 -4.76
CA LEU A 133 -11.90 6.37 -5.42
C LEU A 133 -11.29 5.12 -4.77
N SER A 134 -11.21 5.07 -3.43
CA SER A 134 -10.67 3.88 -2.75
C SER A 134 -11.49 2.61 -3.02
N ARG A 135 -12.83 2.71 -2.97
CA ARG A 135 -13.75 1.61 -3.29
C ARG A 135 -13.65 1.17 -4.75
N LEU A 136 -13.46 2.09 -5.69
CA LEU A 136 -13.23 1.77 -7.10
C LEU A 136 -11.93 0.98 -7.33
N HIS A 137 -10.86 1.32 -6.60
CA HIS A 137 -9.59 0.58 -6.70
C HIS A 137 -9.69 -0.83 -6.10
N LEU A 138 -10.42 -0.99 -5.01
CA LEU A 138 -10.65 -2.27 -4.33
C LEU A 138 -11.71 -3.17 -5.01
N GLY A 139 -12.64 -2.56 -5.75
CA GLY A 139 -13.73 -3.28 -6.42
C GLY A 139 -14.65 -3.99 -5.42
N ARG A 140 -14.90 -5.29 -5.66
CA ARG A 140 -15.82 -6.09 -4.83
C ARG A 140 -15.36 -6.24 -3.37
N VAL A 141 -14.05 -6.26 -3.15
CA VAL A 141 -13.47 -6.44 -1.80
C VAL A 141 -13.83 -5.26 -0.89
N ALA A 142 -14.11 -4.08 -1.46
CA ALA A 142 -14.48 -2.89 -0.70
C ALA A 142 -15.82 -3.02 0.05
N PHE A 143 -16.68 -3.94 -0.39
CA PHE A 143 -18.01 -4.17 0.16
C PHE A 143 -18.06 -5.39 1.09
N TRP A 144 -16.93 -6.06 1.33
CA TRP A 144 -16.87 -7.14 2.31
C TRP A 144 -17.06 -6.60 3.73
N PRO A 145 -17.55 -7.42 4.68
CA PRO A 145 -17.60 -7.04 6.09
C PRO A 145 -16.25 -6.51 6.59
N PRO A 146 -16.23 -5.45 7.42
CA PRO A 146 -14.99 -4.77 7.81
C PRO A 146 -14.01 -5.71 8.52
N TYR A 147 -14.50 -6.66 9.32
CA TYR A 147 -13.66 -7.66 9.99
C TYR A 147 -12.87 -8.52 9.00
N ILE A 148 -13.47 -8.89 7.87
CA ILE A 148 -12.79 -9.68 6.82
C ILE A 148 -11.77 -8.81 6.10
N GLN A 149 -12.09 -7.55 5.80
CA GLN A 149 -11.15 -6.60 5.20
C GLN A 149 -9.91 -6.39 6.07
N LEU A 150 -10.11 -6.30 7.39
CA LEU A 150 -9.04 -6.12 8.37
C LEU A 150 -8.16 -7.37 8.50
N LEU A 151 -8.71 -8.58 8.39
CA LEU A 151 -7.92 -9.82 8.46
C LEU A 151 -7.24 -10.18 7.14
N LEU A 152 -7.64 -9.55 6.03
CA LEU A 152 -7.15 -9.87 4.69
C LEU A 152 -5.62 -9.74 4.54
N PRO A 153 -4.95 -8.68 5.04
CA PRO A 153 -3.48 -8.59 4.98
C PRO A 153 -2.80 -9.74 5.74
N TYR A 154 -3.35 -10.16 6.88
CA TYR A 154 -2.80 -11.28 7.64
C TYR A 154 -2.88 -12.60 6.87
N PHE A 155 -4.06 -12.92 6.31
CA PHE A 155 -4.23 -14.10 5.47
C PHE A 155 -3.43 -14.03 4.17
N ALA A 156 -3.26 -12.84 3.59
CA ALA A 156 -2.41 -12.65 2.43
C ALA A 156 -0.96 -13.04 2.75
N GLY A 157 -0.41 -12.64 3.90
CA GLY A 157 0.91 -13.08 4.33
C GLY A 157 1.00 -14.60 4.52
N LEU A 158 -0.01 -15.20 5.17
CA LEU A 158 -0.08 -16.65 5.40
C LEU A 158 -0.11 -17.48 4.10
N ILE A 159 -0.86 -17.02 3.10
CA ILE A 159 -1.09 -17.78 1.86
C ILE A 159 0.00 -17.48 0.82
N LEU A 160 0.44 -16.23 0.71
CA LEU A 160 1.39 -15.83 -0.34
C LEU A 160 2.84 -16.14 0.04
N TRP A 161 3.18 -16.22 1.34
CA TRP A 161 4.57 -16.46 1.75
C TRP A 161 5.10 -17.85 1.36
N PRO A 162 4.40 -18.99 1.59
CA PRO A 162 4.91 -20.31 1.23
C PRO A 162 5.31 -20.45 -0.25
N PRO A 163 4.47 -20.08 -1.25
CA PRO A 163 4.88 -20.18 -2.65
C PRO A 163 5.98 -19.17 -3.00
N ALA A 164 5.96 -17.96 -2.43
CA ALA A 164 7.03 -16.98 -2.63
C ALA A 164 8.37 -17.50 -2.11
N HIS A 165 8.39 -18.08 -0.91
CA HIS A 165 9.58 -18.68 -0.31
C HIS A 165 10.11 -19.85 -1.14
N ALA A 166 9.23 -20.71 -1.65
CA ALA A 166 9.63 -21.81 -2.53
C ALA A 166 10.31 -21.30 -3.83
N ILE A 167 9.81 -20.20 -4.41
CA ILE A 167 10.43 -19.56 -5.59
C ILE A 167 11.80 -18.96 -5.21
N LEU A 168 11.87 -18.26 -4.07
CA LEU A 168 13.13 -17.68 -3.58
C LEU A 168 14.19 -18.74 -3.31
N GLN A 169 13.80 -19.90 -2.77
CA GLN A 169 14.68 -21.05 -2.56
C GLN A 169 15.19 -21.61 -3.90
N ARG A 170 14.31 -21.79 -4.90
CA ARG A 170 14.71 -22.23 -6.26
C ARG A 170 15.69 -21.27 -6.93
N CYS A 171 15.58 -19.98 -6.62
CA CYS A 171 16.48 -18.94 -7.13
C CYS A 171 17.78 -18.78 -6.31
N ASN A 172 18.03 -19.64 -5.31
CA ASN A 172 19.15 -19.54 -4.36
C ASN A 172 19.21 -18.19 -3.61
N MET A 173 18.04 -17.58 -3.35
CA MET A 173 17.91 -16.30 -2.64
C MET A 173 17.55 -16.47 -1.16
N ALA A 174 17.06 -17.65 -0.77
CA ALA A 174 16.68 -17.96 0.60
C ALA A 174 17.18 -19.36 1.01
N PRO A 175 17.59 -19.56 2.27
CA PRO A 175 17.98 -20.87 2.77
C PRO A 175 16.77 -21.82 2.83
N ALA A 176 17.04 -23.12 2.75
CA ALA A 176 16.03 -24.14 3.00
C ALA A 176 15.57 -24.09 4.47
N VAL A 177 14.26 -24.11 4.70
CA VAL A 177 13.67 -24.09 6.04
C VAL A 177 12.73 -25.27 6.24
N THR A 178 12.54 -25.67 7.49
CA THR A 178 11.56 -26.72 7.83
C THR A 178 10.13 -26.21 7.67
N ASN A 179 9.15 -27.11 7.46
CA ASN A 179 7.73 -26.73 7.33
C ASN A 179 7.20 -25.94 8.53
N LEU A 180 7.66 -26.27 9.75
CA LEU A 180 7.30 -25.55 10.96
C LEU A 180 7.86 -24.11 10.97
N GLN A 181 9.11 -23.93 10.53
CA GLN A 181 9.70 -22.60 10.39
C GLN A 181 9.01 -21.80 9.30
N LEU A 182 8.64 -22.43 8.18
CA LEU A 182 7.88 -21.78 7.11
C LEU A 182 6.52 -21.28 7.60
N PHE A 183 5.81 -22.08 8.39
CA PHE A 183 4.54 -21.68 9.00
C PHE A 183 4.73 -20.48 9.95
N LYS A 184 5.75 -20.52 10.82
CA LYS A 184 6.11 -19.40 11.70
C LYS A 184 6.42 -18.13 10.90
N GLN A 185 7.25 -18.23 9.86
CA GLN A 185 7.56 -17.10 8.99
C GLN A 185 6.31 -16.54 8.29
N SER A 186 5.42 -17.41 7.83
CA SER A 186 4.15 -17.02 7.18
C SER A 186 3.24 -16.25 8.14
N ALA A 187 3.12 -16.71 9.38
CA ALA A 187 2.34 -16.03 10.41
C ALA A 187 2.94 -14.66 10.75
N ILE A 188 4.26 -14.59 10.90
CA ILE A 188 4.96 -13.34 11.19
C ILE A 188 4.83 -12.36 10.01
N MET A 189 4.93 -12.86 8.77
CA MET A 189 4.73 -12.08 7.55
C MET A 189 3.32 -11.47 7.48
N GLY A 190 2.29 -12.25 7.84
CA GLY A 190 0.93 -11.73 7.98
C GLY A 190 0.82 -10.59 9.00
N ILE A 191 1.48 -10.70 10.14
CA ILE A 191 1.52 -9.63 11.15
C ILE A 191 2.27 -8.40 10.60
N SER A 192 3.38 -8.60 9.87
CA SER A 192 4.11 -7.51 9.21
C SER A 192 3.25 -6.77 8.19
N PHE A 193 2.35 -7.46 7.49
CA PHE A 193 1.39 -6.83 6.59
C PHE A 193 0.32 -6.02 7.32
N LEU A 194 -0.14 -6.45 8.49
CA LEU A 194 -1.04 -5.62 9.33
C LEU A 194 -0.34 -4.33 9.81
N LEU A 195 0.94 -4.41 10.14
CA LEU A 195 1.74 -3.24 10.54
C LEU A 195 1.83 -2.18 9.44
N SER A 196 1.67 -2.54 8.16
CA SER A 196 1.72 -1.58 7.05
C SER A 196 0.68 -0.46 7.18
N TRP A 197 -0.41 -0.71 7.91
CA TRP A 197 -1.43 0.30 8.19
C TRP A 197 -0.91 1.52 8.96
N GLN A 198 0.22 1.41 9.66
CA GLN A 198 0.86 2.57 10.30
C GLN A 198 1.11 3.71 9.30
N TYR A 199 1.42 3.39 8.04
CA TYR A 199 1.69 4.37 6.99
C TYR A 199 0.45 5.19 6.61
N LEU A 200 -0.76 4.70 6.90
CA LEU A 200 -1.99 5.47 6.76
C LEU A 200 -2.42 6.09 8.09
N LEU A 201 -2.38 5.31 9.18
CA LEU A 201 -2.88 5.71 10.49
C LEU A 201 -2.15 6.92 11.05
N ILE A 202 -0.81 6.92 11.01
CA ILE A 202 0.01 8.01 11.52
C ILE A 202 -0.34 9.34 10.82
N PRO A 203 -0.20 9.47 9.48
CA PRO A 203 -0.51 10.74 8.82
C PRO A 203 -1.98 11.12 8.93
N LEU A 204 -2.92 10.17 8.86
CA LEU A 204 -4.34 10.46 9.01
C LEU A 204 -4.67 11.04 10.39
N LEU A 205 -4.15 10.43 11.46
CA LEU A 205 -4.34 10.89 12.84
C LEU A 205 -3.66 12.24 13.07
N THR A 206 -2.45 12.44 12.54
CA THR A 206 -1.76 13.73 12.61
C THR A 206 -2.55 14.82 11.89
N LEU A 207 -3.02 14.58 10.67
CA LEU A 207 -3.85 15.55 9.93
C LEU A 207 -5.17 15.82 10.63
N TYR A 208 -5.83 14.79 11.18
CA TYR A 208 -7.05 14.93 11.96
C TYR A 208 -6.83 15.80 13.20
N PHE A 209 -5.75 15.54 13.94
CA PHE A 209 -5.36 16.32 15.11
C PHE A 209 -5.09 17.78 14.72
N LEU A 210 -4.25 18.02 13.72
CA LEU A 210 -3.96 19.37 13.23
C LEU A 210 -5.23 20.10 12.79
N ASN A 211 -6.12 19.44 12.04
CA ASN A 211 -7.37 20.04 11.57
C ASN A 211 -8.37 20.34 12.70
N THR A 212 -8.21 19.71 13.87
CA THR A 212 -9.03 20.00 15.06
C THR A 212 -8.62 21.33 15.72
N TYR A 213 -7.34 21.71 15.63
CA TYR A 213 -6.80 22.93 16.26
C TYR A 213 -6.57 24.07 15.26
N ILE A 214 -6.27 23.75 14.01
CA ILE A 214 -5.98 24.69 12.93
C ILE A 214 -7.02 24.47 11.85
N TYR A 215 -7.79 25.50 11.53
CA TYR A 215 -8.76 25.43 10.45
C TYR A 215 -8.05 25.58 9.10
N PHE A 216 -8.04 24.51 8.29
CA PHE A 216 -7.41 24.50 6.97
C PHE A 216 -8.39 24.74 5.79
N GLY A 217 -9.62 25.17 6.07
CA GLY A 217 -10.63 25.49 5.07
C GLY A 217 -11.69 24.41 4.86
N SER A 218 -12.66 24.69 3.97
CA SER A 218 -13.85 23.87 3.70
C SER A 218 -13.68 22.86 2.55
N SER A 219 -12.44 22.44 2.27
CA SER A 219 -12.20 21.50 1.16
C SER A 219 -12.77 20.11 1.46
N THR A 220 -13.16 19.38 0.40
CA THR A 220 -13.66 17.99 0.52
C THR A 220 -12.63 17.03 1.11
N PHE A 221 -11.34 17.35 0.98
CA PHE A 221 -10.26 16.60 1.61
C PHE A 221 -10.30 16.70 3.15
N TRP A 222 -10.46 17.90 3.70
CA TRP A 222 -10.53 18.08 5.16
C TRP A 222 -11.80 17.49 5.76
N ALA A 223 -12.92 17.57 5.04
CA ALA A 223 -14.15 16.86 5.43
C ALA A 223 -13.93 15.34 5.50
N PHE A 224 -13.27 14.77 4.50
CA PHE A 224 -12.93 13.35 4.46
C PHE A 224 -11.97 12.92 5.59
N VAL A 225 -10.93 13.71 5.87
CA VAL A 225 -10.01 13.47 7.00
C VAL A 225 -10.74 13.52 8.34
N ASN A 226 -11.62 14.51 8.53
CA ASN A 226 -12.41 14.66 9.75
C ASN A 226 -13.38 13.48 9.94
N ASN A 227 -14.09 13.07 8.88
CA ASN A 227 -15.01 11.92 8.93
C ASN A 227 -14.26 10.61 9.22
N SER A 228 -13.16 10.36 8.52
CA SER A 228 -12.35 9.16 8.70
C SER A 228 -11.74 9.11 10.10
N GLY A 229 -11.19 10.22 10.61
CA GLY A 229 -10.65 10.32 11.95
C GLY A 229 -11.70 10.10 13.04
N ARG A 230 -12.91 10.65 12.89
CA ARG A 230 -14.03 10.45 13.84
C ARG A 230 -14.56 9.02 13.88
N ASN A 231 -14.52 8.31 12.76
CA ASN A 231 -14.93 6.91 12.67
C ASN A 231 -13.88 6.00 13.31
N LEU A 232 -12.61 6.28 13.05
CA LEU A 232 -11.48 5.57 13.62
C LEU A 232 -11.37 5.80 15.14
N LEU A 233 -11.61 7.03 15.62
CA LEU A 233 -11.66 7.36 17.06
C LEU A 233 -13.00 7.07 17.73
N ALA A 234 -14.00 6.54 17.01
CA ALA A 234 -15.31 6.20 17.57
C ALA A 234 -15.27 5.38 18.87
N PRO A 235 -14.47 4.32 18.99
CA PRO A 235 -14.37 3.55 20.24
C PRO A 235 -13.71 4.31 21.40
N LEU A 236 -12.94 5.37 21.11
CA LEU A 236 -12.22 6.17 22.11
C LEU A 236 -12.90 7.53 22.37
N ARG A 237 -14.17 7.72 21.94
CA ARG A 237 -14.88 9.01 22.11
C ARG A 237 -15.03 9.47 23.55
N TRP A 238 -15.01 8.53 24.50
CA TRP A 238 -15.08 8.81 25.93
C TRP A 238 -13.85 9.55 26.48
N LEU A 239 -12.73 9.59 25.74
CA LEU A 239 -11.52 10.35 26.09
C LEU A 239 -11.56 11.81 25.63
N ARG A 240 -12.68 12.29 25.08
CA ARG A 240 -12.87 13.70 24.73
C ARG A 240 -13.40 14.48 25.93
N VAL A 241 -12.58 15.38 26.45
CA VAL A 241 -12.95 16.26 27.56
C VAL A 241 -13.20 17.66 27.01
N GLY A 242 -14.46 17.99 26.76
CA GLY A 242 -14.87 19.29 26.22
C GLY A 242 -14.30 19.55 24.82
N ARG A 243 -13.51 20.63 24.66
CA ARG A 243 -12.82 20.98 23.39
C ARG A 243 -11.47 20.30 23.20
N ILE A 244 -10.96 19.58 24.19
CA ILE A 244 -9.65 18.91 24.12
C ILE A 244 -9.85 17.45 23.69
N ASP A 245 -9.34 17.10 22.50
CA ASP A 245 -9.41 15.73 21.97
C ASP A 245 -8.12 14.97 22.34
N LEU A 246 -8.12 14.29 23.50
CA LEU A 246 -7.01 13.42 23.91
C LEU A 246 -7.02 12.06 23.20
N ALA A 247 -8.11 11.70 22.52
CA ALA A 247 -8.23 10.42 21.85
C ALA A 247 -7.26 10.30 20.65
N ALA A 248 -7.11 11.38 19.87
CA ALA A 248 -6.20 11.42 18.73
C ALA A 248 -4.71 11.23 19.11
N PRO A 249 -4.13 12.01 20.04
CA PRO A 249 -2.74 11.82 20.46
C PRO A 249 -2.52 10.48 21.17
N LEU A 250 -3.48 10.00 21.97
CA LEU A 250 -3.37 8.69 22.63
C LEU A 250 -3.35 7.55 21.61
N MET A 251 -4.23 7.56 20.61
CA MET A 251 -4.20 6.54 19.58
C MET A 251 -2.93 6.62 18.73
N LEU A 252 -2.47 7.83 18.40
CA LEU A 252 -1.21 8.02 17.68
C LEU A 252 -0.03 7.40 18.48
N ALA A 253 0.02 7.67 19.79
CA ALA A 253 1.02 7.09 20.67
C ALA A 253 0.93 5.56 20.71
N LEU A 254 -0.27 4.98 20.76
CA LEU A 254 -0.46 3.52 20.72
C LEU A 254 0.00 2.90 19.39
N VAL A 255 -0.31 3.54 18.25
CA VAL A 255 0.11 3.04 16.93
C VAL A 255 1.64 3.07 16.81
N VAL A 256 2.28 4.16 17.24
CA VAL A 256 3.74 4.31 17.20
C VAL A 256 4.43 3.38 18.21
N ALA A 257 3.93 3.31 19.44
CA ALA A 257 4.48 2.40 20.45
C ALA A 257 4.32 0.93 20.02
N GLY A 258 3.15 0.58 19.47
CA GLY A 258 2.88 -0.74 18.91
C GLY A 258 3.84 -1.07 17.77
N SER A 259 4.07 -0.16 16.83
CA SER A 259 4.98 -0.43 15.71
C SER A 259 6.44 -0.55 16.14
N ILE A 260 6.89 0.28 17.09
CA ILE A 260 8.25 0.18 17.66
C ILE A 260 8.41 -1.13 18.44
N TRP A 261 7.43 -1.48 19.27
CA TRP A 261 7.49 -2.70 20.06
C TRP A 261 7.52 -3.93 19.14
N LEU A 262 6.64 -3.97 18.14
CA LEU A 262 6.48 -5.14 17.29
C LEU A 262 7.65 -5.30 16.29
N SER A 263 8.23 -4.19 15.80
CA SER A 263 9.48 -4.24 15.02
C SER A 263 10.66 -4.75 15.85
N ARG A 264 10.79 -4.32 17.11
CA ARG A 264 11.82 -4.85 18.02
C ARG A 264 11.61 -6.33 18.31
N THR A 265 10.37 -6.76 18.52
CA THR A 265 10.05 -8.16 18.80
C THR A 265 10.33 -9.04 17.57
N MET A 266 10.00 -8.58 16.36
CA MET A 266 10.31 -9.31 15.12
C MET A 266 11.82 -9.52 14.92
N HIS A 267 12.65 -8.52 15.26
CA HIS A 267 14.11 -8.63 15.25
C HIS A 267 14.70 -9.55 16.32
N ARG A 268 13.92 -9.98 17.33
CA ARG A 268 14.41 -10.91 18.36
C ARG A 268 14.11 -12.37 18.03
N PHE A 269 13.19 -12.62 17.11
CA PHE A 269 12.80 -13.97 16.70
C PHE A 269 13.65 -14.54 15.54
N PHE A 270 14.55 -13.74 14.97
CA PHE A 270 15.50 -14.08 13.90
C PHE A 270 16.79 -13.29 14.04
#